data_AF-D3AV40-F1
#
_entry.id   AF-D3AV40-F1
#
_cell.length_a   1.000
_cell.length_b   1.000
_cell.length_c   1.000
_cell.angle_alpha   90.00
_cell.angle_beta   90.00
_cell.angle_gamma   90.00
#
_symmetry.space_group_name_H-M   'P 1'
#
loop_
_entity.id
_entity.type
_entity.pdbx_description
1 polymer ?
#
loop_
_entity_poly.entity_id
_entity_poly.type
_entity_poly.pdbx_seq_one_letter_code
_entity_poly.pdbx_strand_id
1 'polypeptide(L)'
;GEFMTEKSVKSGKAFLVIVSEEASDNTRKMFTNMCTYYKVPIYFFGKKSELGHAMGKEMRASLVMMDAGFAKAVVKLLNTNGGSKYESI
;
A
#
# COMPACT_ATOMS: atom_id res chain seq x y z
N GLY A 1 4.83 -7.00 -4.82
CA GLY A 1 5.58 -6.92 -6.08
C GLY A 1 4.71 -6.20 -7.07
N GLU A 2 5.26 -5.25 -7.81
CA GLU A 2 4.49 -4.11 -8.36
C GLU A 2 3.38 -4.55 -9.33
N PHE A 3 3.67 -5.50 -10.22
CA PHE A 3 2.69 -6.03 -11.18
C PHE A 3 1.45 -6.66 -10.53
N MET A 4 1.61 -7.42 -9.45
CA MET A 4 0.47 -8.03 -8.74
C MET A 4 -0.37 -6.96 -8.03
N THR A 5 0.27 -5.92 -7.50
CA THR A 5 -0.41 -4.78 -6.91
C THR A 5 -1.26 -4.07 -7.97
N GLU A 6 -0.67 -3.77 -9.13
CA GLU A 6 -1.41 -3.15 -10.24
C GLU A 6 -2.61 -3.97 -10.69
N LYS A 7 -2.42 -5.28 -10.91
CA LYS A 7 -3.48 -6.17 -11.36
C LYS A 7 -4.64 -6.21 -10.34
N SER A 8 -4.32 -6.20 -9.05
CA SER A 8 -5.32 -6.25 -7.98
C SER A 8 -6.14 -4.95 -7.91
N VAL A 9 -5.47 -3.80 -8.10
CA VAL A 9 -6.13 -2.49 -8.13
C VAL A 9 -7.01 -2.35 -9.39
N LYS A 10 -6.46 -2.67 -10.56
CA LYS A 10 -7.19 -2.59 -11.84
C LYS A 10 -8.38 -3.55 -11.92
N SER A 11 -8.34 -4.67 -11.18
CA SER A 11 -9.45 -5.63 -11.10
C SER A 11 -10.49 -5.31 -10.02
N GLY A 12 -10.33 -4.20 -9.28
CA GLY A 12 -11.26 -3.79 -8.22
C GLY A 12 -11.24 -4.69 -6.98
N LYS A 13 -10.18 -5.50 -6.81
CA LYS A 13 -10.04 -6.42 -5.68
C LYS A 13 -9.16 -5.85 -4.55
N ALA A 14 -8.54 -4.69 -4.77
CA ALA A 14 -7.70 -4.03 -3.79
C ALA A 14 -8.54 -3.16 -2.86
N PHE A 15 -8.39 -3.36 -1.55
CA PHE A 15 -9.03 -2.54 -0.52
C PHE A 15 -8.05 -1.55 0.13
N LEU A 16 -6.75 -1.84 0.07
CA LEU A 16 -5.69 -1.00 0.60
C LEU A 16 -4.37 -1.35 -0.08
N VAL A 17 -3.60 -0.32 -0.45
CA VAL A 17 -2.23 -0.45 -0.96
C VAL A 17 -1.26 0.18 0.03
N ILE A 18 -0.18 -0.54 0.35
CA ILE A 18 0.94 0.00 1.12
C ILE A 18 2.18 -0.03 0.25
N VAL A 19 2.86 1.10 0.14
CA VAL A 19 4.11 1.27 -0.59
C VAL A 19 5.20 1.63 0.41
N SER A 20 6.40 1.06 0.22
CA SER A 20 7.54 1.37 1.09
C SER A 20 7.94 2.84 0.96
N GLU A 21 8.43 3.42 2.04
CA GLU A 21 9.02 4.76 2.03
C GLU A 21 10.35 4.82 1.25
N GLU A 22 10.99 3.69 1.00
CA GLU A 22 12.20 3.60 0.16
C GLU A 22 11.87 3.36 -1.32
N ALA A 23 10.58 3.39 -1.70
CA ALA A 23 10.18 3.36 -3.09
C ALA A 23 10.66 4.64 -3.81
N SER A 24 11.08 4.47 -5.06
CA SER A 24 11.52 5.61 -5.88
C SER A 24 10.37 6.58 -6.14
N ASP A 25 10.67 7.85 -6.43
CA ASP A 25 9.65 8.85 -6.73
C ASP A 25 8.76 8.43 -7.91
N ASN A 26 9.34 7.78 -8.92
CA ASN A 26 8.60 7.22 -10.05
C ASN A 26 7.60 6.15 -9.59
N THR A 27 8.04 5.24 -8.71
CA THR A 27 7.19 4.18 -8.14
C THR A 27 6.06 4.80 -7.31
N ARG A 28 6.38 5.77 -6.44
CA ARG A 28 5.40 6.46 -5.60
C ARG A 28 4.34 7.14 -6.45
N LYS A 29 4.76 7.95 -7.42
CA LYS A 29 3.86 8.64 -8.35
C LYS A 29 2.98 7.68 -9.15
N MET A 30 3.55 6.58 -9.63
CA MET A 30 2.80 5.54 -10.34
C MET A 30 1.69 4.95 -9.46
N PHE A 31 2.02 4.56 -8.23
CA PHE A 31 1.04 3.99 -7.30
C PHE A 31 0.00 5.00 -6.84
N THR A 32 0.39 6.23 -6.52
CA THR A 32 -0.54 7.31 -6.18
C THR A 32 -1.53 7.54 -7.31
N ASN A 33 -1.06 7.78 -8.54
CA ASN A 33 -1.94 8.01 -9.69
C ASN A 33 -2.94 6.87 -9.90
N MET A 34 -2.47 5.63 -9.82
CA MET A 34 -3.32 4.45 -9.98
C MET A 34 -4.35 4.36 -8.85
N CYS A 35 -3.91 4.48 -7.59
CA CYS A 35 -4.79 4.36 -6.43
C CYS A 35 -5.83 5.48 -6.39
N THR A 36 -5.45 6.72 -6.72
CA THR A 36 -6.36 7.86 -6.87
C THR A 36 -7.41 7.60 -7.96
N TYR A 37 -6.99 7.10 -9.13
CA TYR A 37 -7.92 6.80 -10.23
C TYR A 37 -8.95 5.71 -9.88
N TYR A 38 -8.50 4.61 -9.27
CA TYR A 38 -9.36 3.49 -8.86
C TYR A 38 -10.02 3.68 -7.48
N LYS A 39 -9.80 4.83 -6.83
CA LYS A 39 -10.31 5.18 -5.49
C LYS A 39 -9.96 4.14 -4.43
N VAL A 40 -8.73 3.63 -4.48
CA VAL A 40 -8.19 2.70 -3.49
C VAL A 40 -7.31 3.48 -2.52
N PRO A 41 -7.47 3.32 -1.20
CA PRO A 41 -6.58 3.94 -0.22
C PRO A 41 -5.12 3.49 -0.42
N ILE A 42 -4.20 4.46 -0.37
CA ILE A 42 -2.76 4.23 -0.44
C ILE A 42 -2.10 4.80 0.81
N TYR A 43 -1.08 4.10 1.31
CA TYR A 43 -0.23 4.55 2.41
C TYR A 43 1.24 4.32 2.07
N PHE A 44 2.08 5.27 2.41
CA PHE A 44 3.53 5.11 2.38
C PHE A 44 4.03 4.79 3.78
N PHE A 45 4.54 3.57 3.97
CA PHE A 45 4.97 3.11 5.28
C PHE A 45 6.04 2.02 5.19
N GLY A 46 7.09 2.16 6.01
CA GLY A 46 8.08 1.13 6.27
C GLY A 46 9.11 0.95 5.15
N LYS A 47 10.18 0.24 5.47
CA LYS A 47 11.26 -0.12 4.55
C LYS A 47 10.89 -1.31 3.68
N LYS A 48 11.58 -1.48 2.55
CA LYS A 48 11.29 -2.60 1.64
C LYS A 48 11.57 -3.96 2.30
N SER A 49 12.55 -4.02 3.20
CA SER A 49 12.85 -5.20 4.00
C SER A 49 11.75 -5.51 5.01
N GLU A 50 11.18 -4.50 5.68
CA GLU A 50 10.09 -4.67 6.65
C GLU A 50 8.82 -5.17 5.95
N LEU A 51 8.45 -4.56 4.81
CA LEU A 51 7.35 -5.04 4.00
C LEU A 51 7.61 -6.44 3.42
N GLY A 52 8.87 -6.73 3.06
CA GLY A 52 9.28 -8.07 2.63
C GLY A 52 9.04 -9.09 3.73
N HIS A 53 9.62 -8.84 4.90
CA HIS A 53 9.59 -9.72 6.05
C HIS A 53 8.16 -9.99 6.52
N ALA A 54 7.30 -8.96 6.57
CA ALA A 54 5.88 -9.10 6.89
C ALA A 54 5.13 -10.02 5.91
N MET A 55 5.63 -10.18 4.68
CA MET A 55 5.08 -11.07 3.66
C MET A 55 5.84 -12.41 3.52
N GLY A 56 6.78 -12.72 4.41
CA GLY A 56 7.65 -13.90 4.30
C GLY A 56 8.56 -13.86 3.07
N LYS A 57 9.05 -12.66 2.70
CA LYS A 57 9.96 -12.41 1.57
C LYS A 57 11.16 -11.60 2.05
N GLU A 58 12.25 -11.62 1.30
CA GLU A 58 13.42 -10.80 1.64
C GLU A 58 13.14 -9.30 1.48
N MET A 59 12.42 -8.90 0.42
CA MET A 59 12.18 -7.49 0.10
C MET A 59 10.92 -7.30 -0.74
N ARG A 60 10.13 -6.27 -0.42
CA ARG A 60 8.93 -5.86 -1.17
C ARG A 60 8.81 -4.33 -1.20
N ALA A 61 8.71 -3.75 -2.40
CA ALA A 61 8.45 -2.31 -2.56
C ALA A 61 7.00 -1.93 -2.30
N SER A 62 6.06 -2.86 -2.49
CA SER A 62 4.63 -2.65 -2.25
C SER A 62 3.91 -3.95 -1.93
N LEU A 63 2.79 -3.80 -1.22
CA LEU A 63 1.82 -4.85 -0.93
C LEU A 63 0.39 -4.34 -1.07
N VAL A 64 -0.52 -5.27 -1.29
CA VAL A 64 -1.96 -4.99 -1.44
C VAL A 64 -2.74 -5.91 -0.51
N MET A 65 -3.74 -5.36 0.15
CA MET A 65 -4.73 -6.12 0.89
C MET A 65 -5.98 -6.29 0.05
N MET A 66 -6.37 -7.54 -0.13
CA MET A 66 -7.55 -7.95 -0.89
C MET A 66 -8.72 -8.35 0.01
N ASP A 67 -8.52 -8.31 1.33
CA ASP A 67 -9.57 -8.54 2.31
C ASP A 67 -9.95 -7.22 2.99
N ALA A 68 -11.24 -6.87 2.93
CA ALA A 68 -11.75 -5.62 3.45
C ALA A 68 -11.68 -5.54 5.00
N GLY A 69 -11.88 -6.67 5.69
CA GLY A 69 -11.83 -6.73 7.15
C GLY A 69 -10.41 -6.49 7.66
N PHE A 70 -9.44 -7.15 7.03
CA PHE A 70 -8.03 -6.97 7.32
C PHE A 70 -7.54 -5.57 6.97
N ALA A 71 -7.90 -5.05 5.79
CA ALA A 71 -7.59 -3.68 5.39
C ALA A 71 -8.10 -2.66 6.42
N LYS A 72 -9.36 -2.79 6.87
CA LYS A 72 -9.94 -1.90 7.87
C LYS A 72 -9.21 -1.97 9.22
N ALA A 73 -8.83 -3.17 9.66
CA ALA A 73 -8.05 -3.35 10.88
C ALA A 73 -6.68 -2.66 10.79
N VAL A 74 -5.98 -2.83 9.66
CA VAL A 74 -4.66 -2.20 9.44
C VAL A 74 -4.78 -0.68 9.33
N VAL A 75 -5.74 -0.14 8.59
CA VAL A 75 -5.99 1.31 8.55
C VAL A 75 -6.21 1.87 9.94
N LYS A 76 -6.99 1.18 10.79
CA LYS A 76 -7.22 1.61 12.17
C LYS A 76 -5.92 1.64 12.98
N LEU A 77 -5.06 0.63 12.84
CA LEU A 77 -3.75 0.57 13.51
C LEU A 77 -2.81 1.67 13.01
N LEU A 78 -2.74 1.89 11.69
CA LEU A 78 -1.95 2.95 11.08
C LEU A 78 -2.39 4.33 11.59
N ASN A 79 -3.69 4.60 11.63
CA ASN A 79 -4.23 5.86 12.14
C ASN A 79 -4.04 6.05 13.65
N THR A 80 -4.00 4.96 14.43
CA THR A 80 -3.82 5.02 15.90
C THR A 80 -2.36 5.22 16.29
N ASN A 81 -1.43 4.62 15.55
CA ASN A 81 0.00 4.65 15.87
C ASN A 81 0.76 5.81 15.21
N GLY A 82 0.06 6.84 14.72
CA GLY A 82 0.69 8.01 14.11
C GLY A 82 1.23 7.79 12.70
N GLY A 83 0.74 6.76 11.99
CA GLY A 83 0.89 6.67 10.53
C GLY A 83 0.33 7.94 9.92
N SER A 84 1.22 8.73 9.32
CA SER A 84 1.02 10.14 9.00
C SER A 84 -0.38 10.46 8.47
N LYS A 85 -0.99 11.45 9.12
CA LYS A 85 -2.29 12.04 8.81
C LYS A 85 -2.24 12.86 7.51
N TYR A 86 -1.81 12.29 6.38
CA TYR A 86 -1.75 13.00 5.10
C TYR A 86 -1.87 12.03 3.91
N GLU A 87 -3.11 11.68 3.56
CA GLU A 87 -3.55 11.40 2.17
C GLU A 87 -5.09 11.38 2.17
N SER A 88 -5.69 12.48 2.63
CA SER A 88 -7.08 12.84 2.32
C SER A 88 -7.05 14.19 1.63
N ILE A 89 -6.80 14.16 0.32
CA ILE A 89 -7.23 15.16 -0.66
C ILE A 89 -7.77 14.42 -1.87
#